data_AF-A0AAV5THL5-F1
#
_entry.id   AF-A0AAV5THL5-F1
#
_cell.length_a   1.000
_cell.length_b   1.000
_cell.length_c   1.000
_cell.angle_alpha   90.00
_cell.angle_beta   90.00
_cell.angle_gamma   90.00
#
_symmetry.space_group_name_H-M   'P 1'
#
loop_
_entity.id
_entity.type
_entity.pdbx_description
1 polymer ?
#
loop_
_entity_poly.entity_id
_entity_poly.type
_entity_poly.pdbx_seq_one_letter_code
_entity_poly.pdbx_strand_id
1 'polypeptide(L)' 'SNSYHFNMSSLHVCIVLLAVLVVYSYAATCFDLAADCDCKLGLCTNKMYTKLMTKMCNRSCGICTATGK' A
#
# COMPACT_ATOMS: atom_id res chain seq x y z
N SER A 1 -21.42 2.18 16.73
CA SER A 1 -21.22 0.82 17.26
C SER A 1 -20.03 0.19 16.57
N ASN A 2 -19.03 -0.27 17.31
CA ASN A 2 -18.50 -1.62 17.16
C ASN A 2 -17.50 -1.91 18.28
N SER A 3 -17.92 -2.79 19.16
CA SER A 3 -17.28 -3.24 20.38
C SER A 3 -16.27 -4.34 20.03
N TYR A 4 -15.01 -4.20 20.46
CA TYR A 4 -14.01 -5.26 20.30
C TYR A 4 -13.69 -5.87 21.67
N HIS A 5 -14.38 -6.97 21.97
CA HIS A 5 -14.22 -7.79 23.17
C HIS A 5 -12.93 -8.65 23.04
N PHE A 6 -12.06 -8.59 24.05
CA PHE A 6 -10.66 -9.01 23.98
C PHE A 6 -10.39 -10.19 24.94
N ASN A 7 -9.77 -11.27 24.45
CA ASN A 7 -9.40 -12.45 25.26
C ASN A 7 -7.91 -12.82 25.02
N MET A 8 -7.21 -13.28 26.07
CA MET A 8 -5.73 -13.31 26.18
C MET A 8 -4.98 -14.20 25.16
N SER A 9 -5.63 -15.21 24.55
CA SER A 9 -5.09 -15.98 23.40
C SER A 9 -5.52 -15.39 22.05
N SER A 10 -6.65 -14.68 22.05
CA SER A 10 -7.13 -13.85 20.96
C SER A 10 -6.32 -12.57 20.82
N LEU A 11 -5.54 -12.16 21.84
CA LEU A 11 -4.65 -10.98 21.79
C LEU A 11 -3.51 -11.15 20.77
N HIS A 12 -2.81 -12.30 20.76
CA HIS A 12 -1.77 -12.55 19.75
C HIS A 12 -2.37 -12.61 18.34
N VAL A 13 -3.52 -13.27 18.18
CA VAL A 13 -4.24 -13.32 16.90
C VAL A 13 -4.69 -11.92 16.47
N CYS A 14 -5.20 -11.10 17.39
CA CYS A 14 -5.54 -9.70 17.13
C CYS A 14 -4.30 -8.87 16.80
N ILE A 15 -3.18 -9.03 17.48
CA ILE A 15 -1.94 -8.32 17.16
C ILE A 15 -1.47 -8.69 15.76
N VAL A 16 -1.50 -9.98 15.39
CA VAL A 16 -1.11 -10.43 14.05
C VAL A 16 -2.07 -9.88 13.01
N LEU A 17 -3.39 -9.93 13.24
CA LEU A 17 -4.38 -9.37 12.33
C LEU A 17 -4.25 -7.85 12.20
N LEU A 18 -4.05 -7.12 13.30
CA LEU A 18 -3.82 -5.68 13.30
C LEU A 18 -2.50 -5.34 12.62
N ALA A 19 -1.43 -6.09 12.88
CA ALA A 19 -0.15 -5.92 12.22
C ALA A 19 -0.28 -6.20 10.72
N VAL A 20 -0.95 -7.28 10.30
CA VAL A 20 -1.20 -7.59 8.88
C VAL A 20 -2.09 -6.53 8.22
N LEU A 21 -3.12 -6.03 8.90
CA LEU A 21 -3.97 -4.95 8.41
C LEU A 21 -3.20 -3.64 8.28
N VAL A 22 -2.41 -3.26 9.29
CA VAL A 22 -1.52 -2.10 9.26
C VAL A 22 -0.44 -2.29 8.20
N VAL A 23 0.04 -3.53 8.02
CA VAL A 23 1.04 -3.90 7.02
C VAL A 23 0.52 -3.69 5.61
N TYR A 24 -0.69 -4.21 5.37
CA TYR A 24 -1.42 -4.03 4.13
C TYR A 24 -1.74 -2.56 3.88
N SER A 25 -2.05 -1.81 4.95
CA SER A 25 -2.31 -0.36 4.87
C SER A 25 -1.05 0.42 4.49
N TYR A 26 0.12 0.07 5.02
CA TYR A 26 1.39 0.72 4.64
C TYR A 26 1.87 0.30 3.25
N ALA A 27 1.56 -0.91 2.79
CA ALA A 27 1.90 -1.30 1.42
C ALA A 27 1.16 -0.42 0.40
N ALA A 28 0.05 0.22 0.82
CA ALA A 28 -0.63 1.28 0.08
C ALA A 28 -0.06 2.70 0.34
N THR A 29 0.85 2.88 1.31
CA THR A 29 1.53 4.16 1.56
C THR A 29 2.77 4.25 0.69
N CYS A 30 2.57 4.77 -0.51
CA CYS A 30 3.60 5.31 -1.38
C CYS A 30 4.85 4.45 -1.61
N PHE A 31 4.64 3.22 -2.07
CA PHE A 31 5.68 2.35 -2.56
C PHE A 31 5.29 1.70 -3.90
N ASP A 32 6.29 1.32 -4.68
CA ASP A 32 6.12 0.63 -5.95
C ASP A 32 5.88 -0.86 -5.72
N LEU A 33 4.69 -1.35 -6.02
CA LEU A 33 4.33 -2.76 -5.90
C LEU A 33 5.02 -3.63 -6.97
N ALA A 34 5.34 -3.06 -8.12
CA ALA A 34 6.06 -3.76 -9.20
C ALA A 34 7.58 -3.50 -9.11
N ALA A 35 8.38 -4.53 -9.39
CA ALA A 35 9.84 -4.43 -9.38
C ALA A 35 10.40 -3.65 -10.59
N ASP A 36 9.72 -3.70 -11.74
CA ASP A 36 10.19 -3.12 -13.00
C ASP A 36 9.69 -1.69 -13.26
N CYS A 37 9.42 -0.91 -12.21
CA CYS A 37 8.90 0.45 -12.38
C CYS A 37 9.92 1.39 -13.05
N ASP A 38 11.22 1.24 -12.78
CA ASP A 38 12.30 1.99 -13.42
C ASP A 38 12.27 1.84 -14.96
N CYS A 39 12.12 0.61 -15.44
CA CYS A 39 12.03 0.30 -16.88
C CYS A 39 10.73 0.81 -17.51
N LYS A 40 9.71 1.13 -16.71
CA LYS A 40 8.36 1.50 -17.16
C LYS A 40 8.01 2.96 -16.89
N LEU A 41 8.96 3.81 -16.50
CA LEU A 41 8.73 5.24 -16.26
C LEU A 41 8.05 5.95 -17.45
N GLY A 42 8.38 5.56 -18.69
CA GLY A 42 7.72 6.09 -19.90
C GLY A 42 6.21 5.77 -20.01
N LEU A 43 5.71 4.80 -19.24
CA LEU A 43 4.28 4.47 -19.18
C LEU A 43 3.49 5.35 -18.21
N CYS A 44 4.17 6.09 -17.30
CA CYS A 44 3.49 6.98 -16.37
C CYS A 44 2.67 8.06 -17.09
N THR A 45 3.14 8.55 -18.25
CA THR A 45 2.47 9.56 -19.08
C THR A 45 1.55 8.95 -20.14
N ASN A 46 1.58 7.63 -20.33
CA ASN A 46 0.76 6.95 -21.32
C ASN A 46 -0.66 6.74 -20.76
N LYS A 47 -1.65 7.43 -21.33
CA LYS A 47 -3.06 7.42 -20.87
C LYS A 47 -3.67 6.02 -20.72
N MET A 48 -3.25 5.05 -21.52
CA MET A 48 -3.74 3.66 -21.42
C MET A 48 -3.21 2.98 -20.15
N TYR A 49 -1.96 3.25 -19.79
CA TYR A 49 -1.26 2.60 -18.70
C TYR A 49 -1.25 3.42 -17.40
N THR A 50 -1.70 4.68 -17.42
CA THR A 50 -1.73 5.54 -16.23
C THR A 50 -2.44 4.88 -15.05
N LYS A 51 -3.61 4.25 -15.25
CA LYS A 51 -4.31 3.53 -14.16
C LYS A 51 -3.49 2.40 -13.55
N LEU A 52 -2.79 1.63 -14.39
CA LEU A 52 -1.93 0.54 -13.95
C LEU A 52 -0.72 1.10 -13.18
N MET A 53 -0.07 2.13 -13.74
CA MET A 53 1.10 2.77 -13.15
C MET A 53 0.77 3.46 -11.82
N THR A 54 -0.43 4.05 -11.68
CA THR A 54 -0.91 4.58 -10.39
C THR A 54 -1.04 3.53 -9.31
N LYS A 55 -1.43 2.30 -9.68
CA LYS A 55 -1.60 1.22 -8.71
C LYS A 55 -0.28 0.53 -8.37
N MET A 56 0.58 0.34 -9.38
CA MET A 56 1.77 -0.50 -9.27
C MET A 56 3.07 0.28 -9.07
N CYS A 57 3.14 1.52 -9.56
CA CYS A 57 4.35 2.35 -9.60
C CYS A 57 4.06 3.76 -9.05
N ASN A 58 3.34 3.85 -7.92
CA ASN A 58 2.89 5.14 -7.38
C ASN A 58 4.04 6.07 -7.01
N ARG A 59 5.18 5.53 -6.58
CA ARG A 59 6.32 6.27 -6.07
C ARG A 59 7.22 6.64 -7.24
N SER A 60 7.53 5.67 -8.10
CA SER A 60 8.28 5.88 -9.33
C SER A 60 7.62 6.89 -10.27
N CYS A 61 6.29 6.87 -10.40
CA CYS A 61 5.55 7.87 -11.18
C CYS A 61 5.31 9.19 -10.43
N GLY A 62 5.79 9.34 -9.19
CA GLY A 62 5.63 10.56 -8.38
C GLY A 62 4.18 10.91 -8.03
N ILE A 63 3.29 9.91 -8.00
CA ILE A 63 1.85 10.10 -7.75
C ILE A 63 1.56 10.30 -6.26
N CYS A 64 2.42 9.75 -5.41
CA CYS A 64 2.36 9.93 -3.98
C CYS A 64 3.66 10.55 -3.47
N THR A 65 3.57 11.25 -2.34
CA THR A 65 4.73 11.70 -1.56
C THR A 65 4.77 10.89 -0.28
N ALA A 66 5.93 10.33 0.08
CA ALA A 66 6.14 9.57 1.32
C ALA A 66 5.89 10.38 2.61
N THR A 67 5.58 11.68 2.49
CA THR A 67 5.17 12.54 3.59
C THR A 67 3.71 12.28 3.96
N GLY A 68 3.49 11.20 4.72
CA GLY A 68 2.34 11.13 5.60
C GLY A 68 2.46 12.23 6.66
N LYS A 69 1.43 13.08 6.76
CA LYS A 69 1.23 13.93 7.95
C LYS A 69 0.53 13.14 9.04
#